data_AF-A0A2I0HPB5-F1
#
_entry.id   AF-A0A2I0HPB5-F1
#
_cell.length_a   1.000
_cell.length_b   1.000
_cell.length_c   1.000
_cell.angle_alpha   90.00
_cell.angle_beta   90.00
_cell.angle_gamma   90.00
#
_symmetry.space_group_name_H-M   'P 1'
#
loop_
_entity.id
_entity.type
_entity.pdbx_description
1 polymer ?
#
loop_
_entity_poly.entity_id
_entity_poly.type
_entity_poly.pdbx_seq_one_letter_code
_entity_poly.pdbx_strand_id
1 'polypeptide(L)'
;TTGLRFRGGGPIARRKVVTPVNSFCELDAEEVRRKVVPRFHKSNYVPINCHENACLNADPAHDRLPHMFSVLSFGYLFNVPLGDSEAAEDKGKAERKRYDKPNIVSGANVQVCREKFARYFDVELKEVKLREGYYVMDPVKAVELVDENNICMAAIRGPTLNGEFEDVKLLNDLWLEKNKETGRDTPIHVDAASGRFIPTFLYPELEWDFRLPPVKSINVSGLNYGPVYAGVGWVIWRSKENLPEELIFHINYLGDDQPTFTLNVSNGYQIFLL
;
A
#
# COMPACT_ATOMS: atom_id res chain seq x y z
N THR A 1 47.01 14.56 -13.55
CA THR A 1 46.17 15.76 -13.73
C THR A 1 44.98 15.34 -14.56
N THR A 2 43.84 14.95 -13.99
CA THR A 2 42.88 15.78 -13.23
C THR A 2 42.00 14.87 -12.38
N GLY A 3 42.15 14.93 -11.06
CA GLY A 3 41.20 14.34 -10.12
C GLY A 3 40.14 15.38 -9.77
N LEU A 4 38.87 15.09 -10.01
CA LEU A 4 37.76 15.85 -9.45
C LEU A 4 37.81 15.71 -7.92
N ARG A 5 38.31 16.75 -7.24
CA ARG A 5 38.16 16.91 -5.79
C ARG A 5 36.77 17.48 -5.52
N PHE A 6 35.87 16.66 -5.00
CA PHE A 6 34.73 17.15 -4.25
C PHE A 6 35.26 17.84 -2.98
N ARG A 7 35.14 19.17 -2.91
CA ARG A 7 35.37 19.94 -1.69
C ARG A 7 34.03 20.09 -0.97
N GLY A 8 33.91 19.48 0.21
CA GLY A 8 32.84 19.74 1.17
C GLY A 8 32.11 18.48 1.62
N GLY A 9 32.32 18.10 2.89
CA GLY A 9 31.63 16.99 3.55
C GLY A 9 32.54 15.81 3.85
N GLY A 10 32.92 15.63 5.12
CA GLY A 10 33.62 14.43 5.56
C GLY A 10 32.82 13.16 5.27
N PRO A 11 33.45 11.98 5.23
CA PRO A 11 32.75 10.74 4.95
C PRO A 11 31.82 10.41 6.12
N ILE A 12 30.53 10.74 5.98
CA ILE A 12 29.50 10.06 6.78
C ILE A 12 29.54 8.62 6.28
N ALA A 13 30.20 7.75 7.04
CA ALA A 13 30.24 6.33 6.76
C ALA A 13 28.82 5.75 6.90
N ARG A 14 28.04 5.79 5.82
CA ARG A 14 26.70 5.20 5.74
C ARG A 14 26.86 3.69 5.56
N ARG A 15 27.07 2.98 6.67
CA ARG A 15 27.42 1.54 6.69
C ARG A 15 26.24 0.60 6.94
N LYS A 16 25.00 1.10 6.98
CA LYS A 16 23.82 0.27 7.23
C LYS A 16 23.35 -0.37 5.93
N VAL A 17 23.69 -1.63 5.70
CA VAL A 17 23.25 -2.46 4.55
C VAL A 17 22.04 -3.34 4.86
N VAL A 18 21.50 -3.26 6.08
CA VAL A 18 20.43 -4.16 6.58
C VAL A 18 19.03 -3.52 6.44
N THR A 19 18.95 -2.23 6.10
CA THR A 19 17.68 -1.51 6.05
C THR A 19 17.33 -1.09 4.63
N PRO A 20 16.09 -1.34 4.15
CA PRO A 20 15.63 -0.81 2.87
C PRO A 20 15.26 0.68 2.97
N VAL A 21 15.28 1.25 4.18
CA VAL A 21 14.91 2.64 4.42
C VAL A 21 15.97 3.58 3.87
N ASN A 22 15.53 4.52 3.05
CA ASN A 22 16.38 5.54 2.49
C ASN A 22 17.03 6.38 3.62
N SER A 23 18.35 6.48 3.54
CA SER A 23 19.16 7.23 4.51
C SER A 23 19.66 8.55 3.93
N PHE A 24 19.34 8.88 2.68
CA PHE A 24 19.86 10.04 1.95
C PHE A 24 18.78 10.78 1.17
N CYS A 25 18.72 12.09 1.32
CA CYS A 25 18.09 12.98 0.34
C CYS A 25 19.09 14.09 -0.03
N GLU A 26 18.89 14.70 -1.19
CA GLU A 26 19.69 15.84 -1.64
C GLU A 26 19.51 17.06 -0.72
N LEU A 27 20.49 17.97 -0.73
CA LEU A 27 20.51 19.13 0.16
C LEU A 27 19.26 20.00 0.03
N ASP A 28 18.74 20.18 -1.19
CA ASP A 28 17.53 20.95 -1.44
C ASP A 28 16.32 20.32 -0.75
N ALA A 29 16.20 18.98 -0.77
CA ALA A 29 15.15 18.25 -0.07
C ALA A 29 15.32 18.32 1.46
N GLU A 30 16.56 18.33 1.96
CA GLU A 30 16.83 18.55 3.39
C GLU A 30 16.43 19.95 3.85
N GLU A 31 16.69 20.97 3.02
CA GLU A 31 16.32 22.36 3.30
C GLU A 31 14.80 22.52 3.35
N VAL A 32 14.07 21.95 2.38
CA VAL A 32 12.60 21.91 2.38
C VAL A 32 12.10 21.25 3.66
N ARG A 33 12.59 20.06 4.00
CA ARG A 33 12.20 19.35 5.23
C ARG A 33 12.42 20.21 6.47
N ARG A 34 13.57 20.86 6.60
CA ARG A 34 13.91 21.70 7.76
C ARG A 34 13.01 22.93 7.90
N LYS A 35 12.52 23.47 6.78
CA LYS A 35 11.57 24.60 6.77
C LYS A 35 10.14 24.17 7.13
N VAL A 36 9.73 22.97 6.72
CA VAL A 36 8.35 22.48 6.85
C VAL A 36 8.08 21.82 8.21
N VAL A 37 8.98 20.97 8.71
CA VAL A 37 8.78 20.19 9.96
C VAL A 37 8.45 21.04 11.20
N PRO A 38 9.06 22.22 11.42
CA PRO A 38 8.74 23.07 12.58
C PRO A 38 7.44 23.87 12.45
N ARG A 39 6.77 23.87 11.28
CA ARG A 39 5.67 24.79 10.95
C ARG A 39 4.37 24.07 10.62
N PHE A 40 3.85 23.30 11.57
CA PHE A 40 2.44 22.91 11.56
C PHE A 40 1.58 24.12 11.97
N HIS A 41 1.17 24.93 10.99
CA HIS A 41 0.29 26.08 11.20
C HIS A 41 -0.90 25.95 10.24
N LYS A 42 -2.13 26.26 10.69
CA LYS A 42 -3.38 26.09 9.91
C LYS A 42 -3.33 26.73 8.51
N SER A 43 -2.55 27.80 8.34
CA SER A 43 -2.37 28.50 7.06
C SER A 43 -1.55 27.73 6.01
N ASN A 44 -0.76 26.73 6.41
CA ASN A 44 0.04 25.92 5.48
C ASN A 44 -0.72 24.68 5.02
N TYR A 45 -1.96 24.48 5.48
CA TYR A 45 -2.70 23.24 5.25
C TYR A 45 -3.07 23.03 3.78
N VAL A 46 -3.63 24.06 3.14
CA VAL A 46 -4.10 23.99 1.76
C VAL A 46 -2.95 23.73 0.77
N PRO A 47 -1.80 24.45 0.81
CA PRO A 47 -0.69 24.18 -0.11
C PRO A 47 -0.06 22.80 0.05
N ILE A 48 -0.02 22.27 1.28
CA ILE A 48 0.53 20.94 1.55
C ILE A 48 -0.44 19.86 1.04
N ASN A 49 -1.74 20.04 1.20
CA ASN A 49 -2.76 19.12 0.65
C ASN A 49 -2.74 19.07 -0.88
N CYS A 50 -2.60 20.23 -1.54
CA CYS A 50 -2.43 20.27 -2.98
C CYS A 50 -1.18 19.50 -3.44
N HIS A 51 -0.08 19.53 -2.68
CA HIS A 51 1.13 18.77 -2.99
C HIS A 51 0.94 17.26 -2.83
N GLU A 52 0.17 16.83 -1.83
CA GLU A 52 -0.14 15.42 -1.64
C GLU A 52 -0.99 14.90 -2.80
N ASN A 53 -2.07 15.60 -3.14
CA ASN A 53 -2.88 15.30 -4.32
C ASN A 53 -2.06 15.31 -5.61
N ALA A 54 -1.07 16.20 -5.75
CA ALA A 54 -0.16 16.17 -6.89
C ALA A 54 0.75 14.93 -6.89
N CYS A 55 1.30 14.52 -5.74
CA CYS A 55 2.10 13.29 -5.62
C CYS A 55 1.29 12.04 -5.97
N LEU A 56 0.01 12.04 -5.60
CA LEU A 56 -0.94 11.00 -5.97
C LEU A 56 -1.13 10.97 -7.49
N ASN A 57 -1.45 12.11 -8.11
CA ASN A 57 -1.77 12.18 -9.53
C ASN A 57 -0.56 12.09 -10.48
N ALA A 58 0.68 12.18 -9.98
CA ALA A 58 1.90 12.18 -10.81
C ALA A 58 2.43 10.78 -11.19
N ASP A 59 1.75 9.70 -10.81
CA ASP A 59 2.19 8.33 -11.14
C ASP A 59 1.96 8.01 -12.64
N PRO A 60 2.99 7.71 -13.45
CA PRO A 60 2.81 7.39 -14.87
C PRO A 60 2.03 6.07 -15.13
N ALA A 61 1.82 5.21 -14.13
CA ALA A 61 0.87 4.08 -14.24
C ALA A 61 -0.62 4.52 -14.21
N HIS A 62 -0.87 5.82 -14.02
CA HIS A 62 -2.17 6.42 -13.68
C HIS A 62 -2.95 7.01 -14.86
N ASP A 63 -2.49 6.90 -16.11
CA ASP A 63 -3.22 7.46 -17.27
C ASP A 63 -4.65 6.90 -17.47
N ARG A 64 -5.16 6.04 -16.56
CA ARG A 64 -6.43 5.33 -16.72
C ARG A 64 -7.32 5.13 -15.47
N LEU A 65 -7.02 5.64 -14.27
CA LEU A 65 -7.89 5.37 -13.09
C LEU A 65 -8.15 6.59 -12.20
N PRO A 66 -9.41 6.84 -11.78
CA PRO A 66 -9.76 7.97 -10.94
C PRO A 66 -9.76 7.54 -9.46
N HIS A 67 -9.24 8.41 -8.60
CA HIS A 67 -9.33 8.38 -7.12
C HIS A 67 -8.21 7.63 -6.39
N MET A 68 -7.28 8.42 -5.84
CA MET A 68 -6.20 7.96 -4.97
C MET A 68 -6.40 8.52 -3.56
N PHE A 69 -6.16 7.73 -2.52
CA PHE A 69 -6.29 8.14 -1.12
C PHE A 69 -4.99 7.85 -0.39
N SER A 70 -4.29 8.88 0.10
CA SER A 70 -3.03 8.70 0.83
C SER A 70 -3.26 8.29 2.28
N VAL A 71 -2.40 7.41 2.81
CA VAL A 71 -2.30 7.17 4.25
C VAL A 71 -0.82 7.23 4.64
N LEU A 72 -0.41 8.39 5.16
CA LEU A 72 0.94 8.61 5.64
C LEU A 72 1.21 7.82 6.92
N SER A 73 2.05 6.79 6.77
CA SER A 73 2.78 6.00 7.79
C SER A 73 1.96 5.13 8.75
N PHE A 74 2.43 3.89 8.93
CA PHE A 74 1.86 2.80 9.76
C PHE A 74 0.51 2.20 9.30
N GLY A 75 -0.20 2.84 8.38
CA GLY A 75 -1.51 2.40 7.88
C GLY A 75 -1.53 1.15 6.99
N TYR A 76 -0.39 0.61 6.54
CA TYR A 76 -0.37 -0.58 5.65
C TYR A 76 -0.99 -1.83 6.26
N LEU A 77 -1.01 -1.90 7.59
CA LEU A 77 -1.65 -2.97 8.33
C LEU A 77 -3.13 -3.11 7.91
N PHE A 78 -3.83 -2.04 7.54
CA PHE A 78 -5.28 -2.00 7.63
C PHE A 78 -6.02 -2.15 6.29
N ASN A 79 -5.30 -2.47 5.21
CA ASN A 79 -5.73 -2.13 3.85
C ASN A 79 -6.21 -3.31 2.99
N VAL A 80 -6.63 -4.39 3.64
CA VAL A 80 -7.52 -5.36 3.02
C VAL A 80 -8.91 -4.74 3.03
N PRO A 81 -9.73 -4.89 1.97
CA PRO A 81 -11.14 -4.53 2.06
C PRO A 81 -11.72 -5.25 3.28
N LEU A 82 -11.98 -4.50 4.35
CA LEU A 82 -12.70 -5.03 5.49
C LEU A 82 -14.10 -5.29 4.94
N GLY A 83 -14.40 -6.55 4.64
CA GLY A 83 -15.77 -6.97 4.44
C GLY A 83 -16.52 -6.71 5.75
N ASP A 84 -17.32 -5.65 5.72
CA ASP A 84 -18.32 -5.19 6.69
C ASP A 84 -18.24 -5.80 8.11
N SER A 85 -17.65 -5.08 9.06
CA SER A 85 -17.99 -5.20 10.47
C SER A 85 -19.11 -4.21 10.80
N GLU A 86 -20.33 -4.73 10.94
CA GLU A 86 -21.55 -4.14 11.51
C GLU A 86 -21.82 -2.63 11.28
N ALA A 87 -22.78 -2.36 10.38
CA ALA A 87 -23.94 -1.48 10.54
C ALA A 87 -24.19 -0.55 9.33
N ALA A 88 -25.08 -0.98 8.44
CA ALA A 88 -25.95 -0.07 7.69
C ALA A 88 -27.17 -0.86 7.19
N GLU A 89 -28.28 -0.77 7.93
CA GLU A 89 -29.59 -0.94 7.33
C GLU A 89 -29.72 0.08 6.19
N ASP A 90 -30.26 -0.38 5.06
CA ASP A 90 -31.04 0.43 4.12
C ASP A 90 -30.41 0.96 2.80
N LYS A 91 -29.56 0.19 2.11
CA LYS A 91 -29.36 0.38 0.64
C LYS A 91 -29.35 -0.93 -0.16
N GLY A 92 -30.53 -1.29 -0.68
CA GLY A 92 -30.78 -1.95 -1.97
C GLY A 92 -29.87 -3.10 -2.45
N LYS A 93 -30.26 -4.33 -2.10
CA LYS A 93 -30.15 -5.57 -2.92
C LYS A 93 -28.81 -5.90 -3.62
N ALA A 94 -27.72 -5.83 -2.88
CA ALA A 94 -26.69 -6.87 -2.95
C ALA A 94 -26.65 -7.53 -1.57
N GLU A 95 -26.74 -8.86 -1.49
CA GLU A 95 -26.57 -9.56 -0.21
C GLU A 95 -25.14 -9.33 0.27
N ARG A 96 -24.95 -8.30 1.11
CA ARG A 96 -23.68 -8.03 1.78
C ARG A 96 -23.38 -9.24 2.66
N LYS A 97 -22.38 -10.02 2.26
CA LYS A 97 -22.05 -11.29 2.90
C LYS A 97 -21.34 -10.98 4.21
N ARG A 98 -22.03 -11.21 5.33
CA ARG A 98 -21.41 -11.12 6.65
C ARG A 98 -20.38 -12.23 6.78
N TYR A 99 -19.12 -11.87 6.98
CA TYR A 99 -18.06 -12.84 7.25
C TYR A 99 -18.04 -13.13 8.75
N ASP A 100 -18.55 -14.29 9.16
CA ASP A 100 -18.50 -14.69 10.57
C ASP A 100 -17.08 -15.03 11.04
N LYS A 101 -16.19 -15.39 10.09
CA LYS A 101 -14.79 -15.75 10.32
C LYS A 101 -13.90 -15.32 9.14
N PRO A 102 -13.65 -14.01 8.97
CA PRO A 102 -12.89 -13.51 7.82
C PRO A 102 -11.46 -14.06 7.81
N ASN A 103 -10.92 -14.32 6.63
CA ASN A 103 -9.52 -14.72 6.46
C ASN A 103 -8.84 -14.02 5.28
N ILE A 104 -7.51 -13.94 5.34
CA ILE A 104 -6.66 -13.48 4.25
C ILE A 104 -5.67 -14.57 3.86
N VAL A 105 -5.34 -14.64 2.58
CA VAL A 105 -4.31 -15.56 2.06
C VAL A 105 -3.06 -14.76 1.71
N SER A 106 -1.90 -15.20 2.17
CA SER A 106 -0.60 -14.59 1.89
C SER A 106 0.49 -15.66 1.89
N GLY A 107 1.68 -15.37 1.37
CA GLY A 107 2.85 -16.23 1.62
C GLY A 107 3.37 -16.11 3.06
N ALA A 108 4.01 -17.15 3.58
CA ALA A 108 4.66 -17.14 4.91
C ALA A 108 5.93 -16.25 4.96
N ASN A 109 6.31 -15.65 3.83
CA ASN A 109 7.32 -14.59 3.68
C ASN A 109 6.74 -13.19 3.99
N VAL A 110 5.54 -13.10 4.54
CA VAL A 110 4.85 -11.83 4.83
C VAL A 110 5.58 -11.00 5.88
N GLN A 111 5.44 -9.67 5.76
CA GLN A 111 5.96 -8.74 6.75
C GLN A 111 5.04 -8.73 7.99
N VAL A 112 5.63 -8.51 9.17
CA VAL A 112 4.93 -8.52 10.48
C VAL A 112 3.67 -7.64 10.55
N CYS A 113 3.52 -6.66 9.67
CA CYS A 113 2.30 -5.86 9.53
C CYS A 113 1.08 -6.75 9.30
N ARG A 114 1.19 -7.80 8.48
CA ARG A 114 0.05 -8.64 8.17
C ARG A 114 -0.38 -9.49 9.36
N GLU A 115 0.56 -9.98 10.16
CA GLU A 115 0.25 -10.65 11.44
C GLU A 115 -0.44 -9.71 12.42
N LYS A 116 0.01 -8.46 12.50
CA LYS A 116 -0.62 -7.45 13.36
C LYS A 116 -2.04 -7.12 12.89
N PHE A 117 -2.26 -6.99 11.58
CA PHE A 117 -3.60 -6.82 11.02
C PHE A 117 -4.51 -7.98 11.41
N ALA A 118 -4.09 -9.21 11.12
CA ALA A 118 -4.83 -10.42 11.46
C ALA A 118 -5.23 -10.44 12.94
N ARG A 119 -4.29 -10.10 13.82
CA ARG A 119 -4.53 -10.07 15.27
C ARG A 119 -5.43 -8.92 15.73
N TYR A 120 -5.33 -7.73 15.13
CA TYR A 120 -6.08 -6.56 15.58
C TYR A 120 -7.52 -6.53 15.05
N PHE A 121 -7.79 -7.18 13.91
CA PHE A 121 -9.11 -7.20 13.26
C PHE A 121 -9.83 -8.54 13.35
N ASP A 122 -9.29 -9.48 14.14
CA ASP A 122 -9.83 -10.83 14.27
C ASP A 122 -10.01 -11.53 12.91
N VAL A 123 -8.99 -11.42 12.06
CA VAL A 123 -8.93 -12.03 10.73
C VAL A 123 -7.93 -13.18 10.78
N GLU A 124 -8.32 -14.36 10.30
CA GLU A 124 -7.41 -15.49 10.18
C GLU A 124 -6.38 -15.22 9.06
N LEU A 125 -5.09 -15.41 9.36
CA LEU A 125 -4.01 -15.36 8.37
C LEU A 125 -3.70 -16.77 7.87
N LYS A 126 -4.09 -17.07 6.63
CA LYS A 126 -3.78 -18.33 5.96
C LYS A 126 -2.51 -18.19 5.14
N GLU A 127 -1.45 -18.81 5.64
CA GLU A 127 -0.13 -18.69 5.04
C GLU A 127 0.21 -19.85 4.10
N VAL A 128 0.61 -19.53 2.88
CA VAL A 128 1.26 -20.47 1.97
C VAL A 128 2.68 -20.72 2.48
N LYS A 129 2.92 -21.95 2.96
CA LYS A 129 4.24 -22.34 3.49
C LYS A 129 5.31 -22.27 2.41
N LEU A 130 6.44 -21.67 2.77
CA LEU A 130 7.65 -21.67 1.94
C LEU A 130 8.25 -23.08 1.89
N ARG A 131 9.00 -23.37 0.83
CA ARG A 131 9.75 -24.61 0.68
C ARG A 131 11.18 -24.30 0.25
N GLU A 132 12.11 -25.22 0.50
CA GLU A 132 13.49 -25.05 0.08
C GLU A 132 13.57 -24.81 -1.43
N GLY A 133 14.32 -23.78 -1.83
CA GLY A 133 14.42 -23.35 -3.23
C GLY A 133 13.21 -22.57 -3.78
N TYR A 134 12.19 -22.29 -2.97
CA TYR A 134 11.02 -21.49 -3.37
C TYR A 134 10.51 -20.65 -2.17
N TYR A 135 10.98 -19.40 -2.11
CA TYR A 135 10.85 -18.53 -0.92
C TYR A 135 9.83 -17.39 -1.10
N VAL A 136 8.97 -17.51 -2.11
CA VAL A 136 7.84 -16.61 -2.39
C VAL A 136 6.52 -17.37 -2.28
N MET A 137 5.39 -16.66 -2.23
CA MET A 137 4.08 -17.31 -2.28
C MET A 137 3.91 -18.09 -3.59
N ASP A 138 3.53 -19.36 -3.49
CA ASP A 138 3.14 -20.19 -4.65
C ASP A 138 1.69 -19.83 -5.05
N PRO A 139 1.46 -19.25 -6.25
CA PRO A 139 0.13 -18.80 -6.66
C PRO A 139 -0.91 -19.92 -6.70
N VAL A 140 -0.51 -21.15 -7.04
CA VAL A 140 -1.42 -22.31 -7.09
C VAL A 140 -1.92 -22.62 -5.67
N LYS A 141 -0.99 -22.65 -4.71
CA LYS A 141 -1.33 -22.91 -3.30
C LYS A 141 -2.12 -21.77 -2.67
N ALA A 142 -1.85 -20.52 -3.05
CA ALA A 142 -2.64 -19.38 -2.61
C ALA A 142 -4.10 -19.53 -3.05
N VAL A 143 -4.32 -19.82 -4.33
CA VAL A 143 -5.66 -20.02 -4.89
C VAL A 143 -6.38 -21.20 -4.24
N GLU A 144 -5.68 -22.29 -3.91
CA GLU A 144 -6.24 -23.44 -3.17
C GLU A 144 -6.79 -23.05 -1.78
N LEU A 145 -6.14 -22.14 -1.06
CA LEU A 145 -6.51 -21.72 0.30
C LEU A 145 -7.71 -20.75 0.37
N VAL A 146 -8.10 -20.16 -0.77
CA VAL A 146 -9.24 -19.25 -0.85
C VAL A 146 -10.55 -20.01 -0.65
N ASP A 147 -11.34 -19.56 0.33
CA ASP A 147 -12.68 -20.05 0.65
C ASP A 147 -13.73 -18.93 0.60
N GLU A 148 -14.96 -19.22 1.02
CA GLU A 148 -16.07 -18.27 1.07
C GLU A 148 -15.92 -17.13 2.08
N ASN A 149 -14.95 -17.19 2.98
CA ASN A 149 -14.68 -16.16 3.99
C ASN A 149 -13.43 -15.34 3.67
N ASN A 150 -12.80 -15.59 2.53
CA ASN A 150 -11.58 -14.91 2.16
C ASN A 150 -11.88 -13.47 1.71
N ILE A 151 -11.38 -12.50 2.47
CA ILE A 151 -11.57 -11.07 2.20
C ILE A 151 -10.55 -10.52 1.20
N CYS A 152 -9.36 -11.12 1.09
CA CYS A 152 -8.45 -10.93 -0.04
C CYS A 152 -7.31 -11.97 -0.08
N MET A 153 -6.69 -12.06 -1.26
CA MET A 153 -5.32 -12.56 -1.42
C MET A 153 -4.33 -11.38 -1.39
N ALA A 154 -3.30 -11.46 -0.57
CA ALA A 154 -2.26 -10.44 -0.44
C ALA A 154 -0.96 -10.95 -1.07
N ALA A 155 -0.64 -10.45 -2.27
CA ALA A 155 0.61 -10.76 -2.96
C ALA A 155 1.68 -9.72 -2.63
N ILE A 156 2.94 -10.15 -2.56
CA ILE A 156 4.07 -9.32 -2.12
C ILE A 156 5.03 -9.09 -3.28
N ARG A 157 5.19 -7.82 -3.64
CA ARG A 157 6.17 -7.37 -4.62
C ARG A 157 7.42 -6.88 -3.90
N GLY A 158 8.38 -7.80 -3.75
CA GLY A 158 9.66 -7.54 -3.08
C GLY A 158 9.61 -7.85 -1.59
N PRO A 159 9.40 -9.13 -1.21
CA PRO A 159 9.37 -9.56 0.17
C PRO A 159 10.71 -9.29 0.82
N THR A 160 10.67 -8.97 2.11
CA THR A 160 11.85 -8.59 2.89
C THR A 160 12.89 -9.70 3.01
N LEU A 161 12.50 -10.95 2.75
CA LEU A 161 13.35 -12.13 2.89
C LEU A 161 14.44 -12.22 1.82
N ASN A 162 14.06 -12.15 0.53
CA ASN A 162 14.98 -12.37 -0.59
C ASN A 162 14.84 -11.34 -1.73
N GLY A 163 13.86 -10.42 -1.65
CA GLY A 163 13.62 -9.39 -2.67
C GLY A 163 12.97 -9.87 -3.97
N GLU A 164 12.61 -11.14 -4.08
CA GLU A 164 12.02 -11.75 -5.29
C GLU A 164 10.56 -11.33 -5.51
N PHE A 165 10.17 -10.94 -6.72
CA PHE A 165 8.79 -10.54 -6.96
C PHE A 165 7.86 -11.76 -7.04
N GLU A 166 6.79 -11.76 -6.26
CA GLU A 166 5.71 -12.73 -6.47
C GLU A 166 5.04 -12.52 -7.84
N ASP A 167 4.62 -13.63 -8.43
CA ASP A 167 3.96 -13.67 -9.73
C ASP A 167 2.47 -13.32 -9.59
N VAL A 168 2.19 -12.02 -9.47
CA VAL A 168 0.84 -11.46 -9.36
C VAL A 168 0.01 -11.76 -10.62
N LYS A 169 0.65 -11.83 -11.79
CA LYS A 169 -0.04 -12.16 -13.04
C LYS A 169 -0.53 -13.59 -13.03
N LEU A 170 0.32 -14.55 -12.66
CA LEU A 170 -0.09 -15.94 -12.53
C LEU A 170 -1.17 -16.12 -11.46
N LEU A 171 -1.05 -15.42 -10.32
CA LEU A 171 -2.09 -15.41 -9.28
C LEU A 171 -3.43 -14.89 -9.82
N ASN A 172 -3.42 -13.79 -10.58
CA ASN A 172 -4.59 -13.26 -11.28
C ASN A 172 -5.20 -14.30 -12.22
N ASP A 173 -4.40 -14.89 -13.09
CA ASP A 173 -4.89 -15.79 -14.15
C ASP A 173 -5.53 -17.05 -13.52
N LEU A 174 -4.85 -17.66 -12.55
CA LEU A 174 -5.38 -18.81 -11.81
C LEU A 174 -6.65 -18.46 -11.02
N TRP A 175 -6.70 -17.26 -10.43
CA TRP A 175 -7.89 -16.83 -9.70
C TRP A 175 -9.08 -16.58 -10.62
N LEU A 176 -8.86 -15.95 -11.78
CA LEU A 176 -9.93 -15.72 -12.76
C LEU A 176 -10.52 -17.04 -13.27
N GLU A 177 -9.69 -18.07 -13.49
CA GLU A 177 -10.20 -19.40 -13.85
C GLU A 177 -11.00 -20.05 -12.71
N LYS A 178 -10.47 -20.07 -11.47
CA LYS A 178 -11.21 -20.62 -10.32
C LYS A 178 -12.48 -19.82 -9.99
N ASN A 179 -12.49 -18.52 -10.26
CA ASN A 179 -13.67 -17.68 -10.06
C ASN A 179 -14.82 -18.10 -11.01
N LYS A 180 -14.54 -18.51 -12.25
CA LYS A 180 -15.60 -19.03 -13.15
C LYS A 180 -16.34 -20.22 -12.56
N GLU A 181 -15.65 -21.06 -11.81
CA GLU A 181 -16.22 -22.24 -11.15
C GLU A 181 -16.95 -21.89 -9.85
N THR A 182 -16.38 -20.96 -9.09
CA THR A 182 -16.82 -20.66 -7.72
C THR A 182 -17.80 -19.50 -7.60
N GLY A 183 -17.85 -18.61 -8.62
CA GLY A 183 -18.61 -17.37 -8.61
C GLY A 183 -18.18 -16.36 -7.52
N ARG A 184 -16.94 -16.47 -7.01
CA ARG A 184 -16.41 -15.65 -5.91
C ARG A 184 -15.61 -14.45 -6.42
N ASP A 185 -15.96 -13.23 -6.01
CA ASP A 185 -15.18 -12.03 -6.37
C ASP A 185 -14.12 -11.65 -5.32
N THR A 186 -13.22 -12.58 -4.98
CA THR A 186 -12.15 -12.30 -4.01
C THR A 186 -11.11 -11.35 -4.63
N PRO A 187 -10.81 -10.22 -3.99
CA PRO A 187 -9.85 -9.25 -4.50
C PRO A 187 -8.40 -9.67 -4.22
N ILE A 188 -7.48 -9.12 -5.03
CA ILE A 188 -6.03 -9.14 -4.79
C ILE A 188 -5.61 -7.77 -4.26
N HIS A 189 -4.87 -7.78 -3.17
CA HIS A 189 -4.10 -6.65 -2.67
C HIS A 189 -2.61 -6.88 -2.97
N VAL A 190 -1.92 -5.86 -3.47
CA VAL A 190 -0.49 -5.95 -3.76
C VAL A 190 0.32 -5.11 -2.78
N ASP A 191 1.11 -5.79 -1.95
CA ASP A 191 2.10 -5.16 -1.10
C ASP A 191 3.37 -4.87 -1.91
N ALA A 192 3.43 -3.66 -2.47
CA ALA A 192 4.58 -3.15 -3.22
C ALA A 192 5.39 -2.14 -2.40
N ALA A 193 5.48 -2.34 -1.07
CA ALA A 193 6.22 -1.48 -0.15
C ALA A 193 7.62 -1.12 -0.65
N SER A 194 8.37 -2.11 -1.15
CA SER A 194 9.67 -1.93 -1.77
C SER A 194 9.60 -2.04 -3.31
N GLY A 195 8.82 -2.99 -3.81
CA GLY A 195 8.84 -3.39 -5.22
C GLY A 195 7.96 -2.60 -6.18
N ARG A 196 7.43 -1.42 -5.83
CA ARG A 196 6.78 -0.54 -6.83
C ARG A 196 7.79 0.22 -7.67
N PHE A 197 8.70 0.96 -7.03
CA PHE A 197 9.61 1.88 -7.71
C PHE A 197 10.69 1.18 -8.55
N ILE A 198 10.88 -0.13 -8.43
CA ILE A 198 11.86 -0.87 -9.25
C ILE A 198 11.25 -1.29 -10.59
N PRO A 199 10.22 -2.15 -10.65
CA PRO A 199 9.67 -2.64 -11.90
C PRO A 199 8.99 -1.55 -12.72
N THR A 200 8.41 -0.50 -12.11
CA THR A 200 7.81 0.60 -12.89
C THR A 200 8.81 1.27 -13.83
N PHE A 201 10.10 1.37 -13.44
CA PHE A 201 11.12 1.98 -14.28
C PHE A 201 11.98 0.96 -15.04
N LEU A 202 12.21 -0.23 -14.48
CA LEU A 202 13.10 -1.24 -15.06
C LEU A 202 12.37 -2.31 -15.90
N TYR A 203 11.12 -2.61 -15.57
CA TYR A 203 10.32 -3.70 -16.16
C TYR A 203 8.86 -3.24 -16.43
N PRO A 204 8.64 -2.16 -17.22
CA PRO A 204 7.31 -1.57 -17.41
C PRO A 204 6.29 -2.54 -18.03
N GLU A 205 6.75 -3.49 -18.84
CA GLU A 205 5.95 -4.55 -19.46
C GLU A 205 5.41 -5.58 -18.47
N LEU A 206 6.04 -5.71 -17.29
CA LEU A 206 5.60 -6.67 -16.28
C LEU A 206 4.24 -6.24 -15.73
N GLU A 207 3.23 -7.10 -15.86
CA GLU A 207 1.89 -6.86 -15.33
C GLU A 207 1.81 -7.31 -13.87
N TRP A 208 1.54 -6.38 -12.96
CA TRP A 208 1.42 -6.66 -11.53
C TRP A 208 0.51 -5.69 -10.79
N ASP A 209 0.08 -4.62 -11.45
CA ASP A 209 -0.67 -3.50 -10.89
C ASP A 209 -2.15 -3.57 -11.31
N PHE A 210 -2.84 -2.43 -11.36
CA PHE A 210 -4.25 -2.33 -11.73
C PHE A 210 -4.58 -2.79 -13.16
N ARG A 211 -3.58 -3.08 -14.01
CA ARG A 211 -3.79 -3.81 -15.27
C ARG A 211 -4.46 -5.18 -15.04
N LEU A 212 -4.24 -5.81 -13.89
CA LEU A 212 -4.79 -7.11 -13.52
C LEU A 212 -6.15 -6.95 -12.78
N PRO A 213 -7.30 -7.35 -13.36
CA PRO A 213 -8.64 -6.98 -12.86
C PRO A 213 -8.98 -7.23 -11.37
N PRO A 214 -8.55 -8.34 -10.74
CA PRO A 214 -8.77 -8.61 -9.33
C PRO A 214 -7.92 -7.73 -8.40
N VAL A 215 -6.86 -7.06 -8.91
CA VAL A 215 -6.06 -6.14 -8.09
C VAL A 215 -6.92 -4.91 -7.77
N LYS A 216 -7.36 -4.79 -6.52
CA LYS A 216 -8.24 -3.70 -6.05
C LYS A 216 -7.52 -2.65 -5.21
N SER A 217 -6.39 -3.00 -4.61
CA SER A 217 -5.58 -2.03 -3.89
C SER A 217 -4.09 -2.38 -3.92
N ILE A 218 -3.25 -1.34 -3.88
CA ILE A 218 -1.78 -1.46 -3.90
C ILE A 218 -1.22 -0.55 -2.83
N ASN A 219 -0.27 -1.03 -2.04
CA ASN A 219 0.49 -0.17 -1.13
C ASN A 219 1.96 -0.02 -1.54
N VAL A 220 2.56 1.09 -1.12
CA VAL A 220 3.96 1.44 -1.46
C VAL A 220 4.55 2.35 -0.40
N SER A 221 5.83 2.13 -0.07
CA SER A 221 6.56 2.94 0.91
C SER A 221 7.49 3.93 0.22
N GLY A 222 7.19 5.22 0.39
CA GLY A 222 8.04 6.31 -0.10
C GLY A 222 9.43 6.28 0.55
N LEU A 223 9.50 5.83 1.79
CA LEU A 223 10.74 5.71 2.54
C LEU A 223 11.68 4.57 2.11
N ASN A 224 11.22 3.66 1.24
CA ASN A 224 12.07 2.59 0.72
C ASN A 224 12.78 3.09 -0.55
N TYR A 225 12.30 2.68 -1.72
CA TYR A 225 12.82 3.10 -3.03
C TYR A 225 12.12 4.36 -3.59
N GLY A 226 11.34 5.06 -2.77
CA GLY A 226 10.53 6.23 -3.15
C GLY A 226 11.18 7.57 -2.85
N PRO A 227 12.49 7.73 -3.11
CA PRO A 227 13.47 8.72 -2.60
C PRO A 227 13.20 9.59 -1.34
N VAL A 228 12.29 9.24 -0.43
CA VAL A 228 11.96 10.08 0.74
C VAL A 228 12.57 9.49 2.02
N TYR A 229 12.83 10.31 3.03
CA TYR A 229 13.17 9.82 4.37
C TYR A 229 12.02 9.01 5.01
N ALA A 230 12.32 8.29 6.09
CA ALA A 230 11.30 7.62 6.91
C ALA A 230 10.15 8.56 7.29
N GLY A 231 8.91 8.13 7.05
CA GLY A 231 7.70 8.88 7.42
C GLY A 231 6.62 8.98 6.34
N VAL A 232 6.83 8.46 5.13
CA VAL A 232 5.87 8.56 4.02
C VAL A 232 5.50 7.20 3.43
N GLY A 233 4.20 7.03 3.20
CA GLY A 233 3.61 5.84 2.62
C GLY A 233 2.32 6.14 1.86
N TRP A 234 2.00 5.30 0.88
CA TRP A 234 0.80 5.43 0.06
C TRP A 234 0.07 4.10 -0.05
N VAL A 235 -1.25 4.18 -0.14
CA VAL A 235 -2.12 3.11 -0.57
C VAL A 235 -3.00 3.67 -1.68
N ILE A 236 -3.37 2.84 -2.63
CA ILE A 236 -4.15 3.25 -3.79
C ILE A 236 -5.23 2.20 -3.97
N TRP A 237 -6.46 2.64 -4.16
CA TRP A 237 -7.57 1.78 -4.56
C TRP A 237 -7.81 1.93 -6.06
N ARG A 238 -8.29 0.85 -6.70
CA ARG A 238 -8.61 0.86 -8.13
C ARG A 238 -9.75 1.83 -8.44
N SER A 239 -10.78 1.86 -7.60
CA SER A 239 -11.94 2.74 -7.74
C SER A 239 -12.52 3.10 -6.38
N LYS A 240 -13.39 4.11 -6.34
CA LYS A 240 -14.11 4.54 -5.13
C LYS A 240 -14.90 3.39 -4.50
N GLU A 241 -15.47 2.50 -5.31
CA GLU A 241 -16.25 1.34 -4.85
C GLU A 241 -15.42 0.33 -4.04
N ASN A 242 -14.09 0.37 -4.15
CA ASN A 242 -13.20 -0.50 -3.39
C ASN A 242 -12.82 0.08 -2.01
N LEU A 243 -13.27 1.28 -1.68
CA LEU A 243 -13.15 1.91 -0.37
C LEU A 243 -14.55 2.13 0.21
N PRO A 244 -14.98 1.33 1.22
CA PRO A 244 -16.28 1.52 1.86
C PRO A 244 -16.43 2.94 2.43
N GLU A 245 -17.51 3.64 2.06
CA GLU A 245 -17.76 5.04 2.45
C GLU A 245 -17.89 5.19 3.97
N GLU A 246 -18.39 4.17 4.66
CA GLU A 246 -18.53 4.10 6.10
C GLU A 246 -17.19 4.17 6.86
N LEU A 247 -16.08 3.87 6.17
CA LEU A 247 -14.75 4.00 6.74
C LEU A 247 -14.18 5.41 6.57
N ILE A 248 -14.79 6.25 5.72
CA ILE A 248 -14.35 7.61 5.46
C ILE A 248 -14.96 8.54 6.50
N PHE A 249 -14.10 9.18 7.28
CA PHE A 249 -14.51 10.24 8.20
C PHE A 249 -14.52 11.58 7.48
N HIS A 250 -15.54 12.38 7.73
CA HIS A 250 -15.67 13.74 7.22
C HIS A 250 -15.42 14.74 8.35
N ILE A 251 -14.37 15.55 8.22
CA ILE A 251 -13.96 16.52 9.24
C ILE A 251 -14.01 17.94 8.67
N ASN A 252 -14.27 18.93 9.54
CA ASN A 252 -14.45 20.33 9.11
C ASN A 252 -13.60 21.35 9.88
N TYR A 253 -12.51 20.92 10.52
CA TYR A 253 -11.71 21.76 11.44
C TYR A 253 -11.13 23.05 10.83
N LEU A 254 -11.13 23.16 9.49
CA LEU A 254 -10.57 24.26 8.73
C LEU A 254 -11.60 25.01 7.86
N GLY A 255 -12.88 24.71 7.99
CA GLY A 255 -13.97 25.44 7.33
C GLY A 255 -14.56 24.78 6.08
N ASP A 256 -13.92 23.73 5.56
CA ASP A 256 -14.41 22.90 4.44
C ASP A 256 -14.45 21.41 4.84
N ASP A 257 -15.29 20.64 4.17
CA ASP A 257 -15.39 19.19 4.33
C ASP A 257 -14.14 18.51 3.76
N GLN A 258 -13.53 17.64 4.57
CA GLN A 258 -12.31 16.92 4.21
C GLN A 258 -12.49 15.43 4.50
N PRO A 259 -12.58 14.56 3.48
CA PRO A 259 -12.64 13.13 3.69
C PRO A 259 -11.28 12.61 4.18
N THR A 260 -11.29 11.78 5.22
CA THR A 260 -10.10 11.17 5.79
C THR A 260 -10.32 9.69 6.07
N PHE A 261 -9.38 8.87 5.61
CA PHE A 261 -9.30 7.45 5.90
C PHE A 261 -7.92 7.13 6.46
N THR A 262 -7.67 7.56 7.70
CA THR A 262 -6.37 7.37 8.36
C THR A 262 -6.55 7.04 9.84
N LEU A 263 -5.67 6.20 10.40
CA LEU A 263 -5.67 5.89 11.84
C LEU A 263 -4.92 6.90 12.69
N ASN A 264 -3.93 7.57 12.09
CA ASN A 264 -3.23 8.65 12.76
C ASN A 264 -4.19 9.86 12.85
N VAL A 265 -4.03 10.71 13.86
CA VAL A 265 -4.84 11.94 14.00
C VAL A 265 -3.98 13.19 13.83
N SER A 266 -2.78 13.20 14.40
CA SER A 266 -1.77 14.23 14.15
C SER A 266 -0.42 13.58 13.95
N ASN A 267 0.27 13.94 12.87
CA ASN A 267 1.64 13.52 12.59
C ASN A 267 2.41 14.66 11.91
N GLY A 268 3.74 14.60 11.92
CA GLY A 268 4.62 15.68 11.43
C GLY A 268 4.50 16.00 9.94
N TYR A 269 3.64 15.28 9.21
CA TYR A 269 3.34 15.43 7.80
C TYR A 269 1.85 15.18 7.49
N GLN A 270 0.95 15.21 8.49
CA GLN A 270 -0.43 14.72 8.29
C GLN A 270 -1.32 15.76 7.65
N ILE A 271 -1.95 15.37 6.54
CA ILE A 271 -2.73 16.25 5.69
C ILE A 271 -4.02 15.50 5.30
N PHE A 272 -5.14 16.21 5.24
CA PHE A 272 -6.49 15.69 5.01
C PHE A 272 -6.83 15.91 3.54
N LEU A 273 -7.47 14.95 2.87
CA LEU A 273 -7.81 15.07 1.45
C LEU A 273 -8.83 16.20 1.20
N LEU A 274 -8.72 16.84 0.03
CA LEU A 274 -9.74 17.68 -0.60
C LEU A 274 -10.21 16.98 -1.88
#